data_AF-A0A077MBI4-F1
#
_entry.id   AF-A0A077MBI4-F1
#
_cell.length_a   1.000
_cell.length_b   1.000
_cell.length_c   1.000
_cell.angle_alpha   90.00
_cell.angle_beta   90.00
_cell.angle_gamma   90.00
#
_symmetry.space_group_name_H-M   'P 1'
#
loop_
_entity.id
_entity.type
_entity.pdbx_description
1 polymer ?
#
loop_
_entity_poly.entity_id
_entity_poly.type
_entity_poly.pdbx_seq_one_letter_code
_entity_poly.pdbx_strand_id
1 'polypeptide(L)'
;MSITARSRRKAGGHARATPQGPVAIHVQGAPVPVIPFRTEALIQYVGSVTKVAGLLGVDKSQPTRWRTGQGMPSPEKARLLTDLEHVYSRAAMIFEPRVINDWMTGSNAYLDGARPIDVLTLRGASEVLEAIDAAEQIAFGG
;
A
#
# COMPACT_ATOMS: atom_id res chain seq x y z
N MET A 1 75.93 3.49 -16.94
CA MET A 1 75.24 2.32 -16.34
C MET A 1 74.75 2.74 -14.95
N SER A 2 73.45 3.05 -14.84
CA SER A 2 72.46 2.32 -14.00
C SER A 2 72.54 2.62 -12.47
N ILE A 3 71.52 3.28 -11.89
CA ILE A 3 70.45 2.69 -11.01
C ILE A 3 70.89 2.80 -9.52
N THR A 4 70.15 3.30 -8.51
CA THR A 4 68.74 3.69 -8.35
C THR A 4 68.55 4.50 -7.06
N ALA A 5 67.63 5.47 -7.11
CA ALA A 5 67.08 6.20 -5.97
C ALA A 5 66.16 5.31 -5.11
N ARG A 6 66.28 5.37 -3.77
CA ARG A 6 65.30 4.76 -2.86
C ARG A 6 64.43 5.83 -2.21
N SER A 7 63.23 5.97 -2.77
CA SER A 7 62.12 6.75 -2.22
C SER A 7 61.56 6.07 -0.96
N ARG A 8 61.51 6.80 0.17
CA ARG A 8 60.76 6.39 1.37
C ARG A 8 59.29 6.79 1.18
N ARG A 9 58.41 5.81 0.98
CA ARG A 9 56.96 6.01 1.00
C ARG A 9 56.48 6.37 2.40
N LYS A 10 55.75 7.47 2.51
CA LYS A 10 55.00 7.90 3.70
C LYS A 10 53.78 6.99 3.86
N ALA A 11 53.66 6.31 5.00
CA ALA A 11 52.48 5.52 5.34
C ALA A 11 51.29 6.47 5.59
N GLY A 12 50.31 6.45 4.68
CA GLY A 12 49.03 7.13 4.89
C GLY A 12 48.16 6.27 5.80
N GLY A 13 47.94 6.74 7.04
CA GLY A 13 46.94 6.15 7.92
C GLY A 13 45.55 6.39 7.35
N HIS A 14 44.84 5.33 6.99
CA HIS A 14 43.41 5.40 6.71
C HIS A 14 42.66 5.60 8.02
N ALA A 15 42.34 6.86 8.32
CA ALA A 15 41.40 7.20 9.39
C ALA A 15 40.07 6.47 9.10
N ARG A 16 39.71 5.54 9.99
CA ARG A 16 38.45 4.82 9.96
C ARG A 16 37.32 5.86 10.09
N ALA A 17 36.57 6.09 9.02
CA ALA A 17 35.42 6.96 9.05
C ALA A 17 34.43 6.45 10.09
N THR A 18 34.17 7.27 11.11
CA THR A 18 33.10 7.05 12.09
C THR A 18 31.77 6.91 11.33
N PRO A 19 30.92 5.93 11.63
CA PRO A 19 29.59 5.86 11.02
C PRO A 19 28.86 7.17 11.34
N GLN A 20 28.49 7.89 10.28
CA GLN A 20 27.66 9.08 10.39
C GLN A 20 26.35 8.67 11.09
N GLY A 21 25.95 9.42 12.12
CA GLY A 21 24.74 9.15 12.88
C GLY A 21 23.49 9.09 11.98
N PRO A 22 22.33 8.62 12.52
CA PRO A 22 21.10 8.52 11.75
C PRO A 22 20.77 9.86 11.09
N VAL A 23 20.64 9.85 9.76
CA VAL A 23 20.25 11.02 8.98
C VAL A 23 18.82 11.40 9.37
N ALA A 24 18.66 12.52 10.06
CA ALA A 24 17.35 13.06 10.38
C ALA A 24 16.70 13.62 9.12
N ILE A 25 15.81 12.85 8.48
CA ILE A 25 15.02 13.30 7.33
C ILE A 25 14.01 14.33 7.82
N HIS A 26 14.29 15.61 7.56
CA HIS A 26 13.33 16.69 7.79
C HIS A 26 12.39 16.79 6.59
N VAL A 27 11.17 16.30 6.74
CA VAL A 27 10.12 16.47 5.74
C VAL A 27 9.58 17.90 5.86
N GLN A 28 10.02 18.81 4.99
CA GLN A 28 9.43 20.15 4.88
C GLN A 28 8.17 20.09 4.01
N GLY A 29 7.06 20.67 4.48
CA GLY A 29 5.80 20.77 3.74
C GLY A 29 4.58 20.36 4.57
N ALA A 30 3.40 20.87 4.20
CA ALA A 30 2.15 20.38 4.78
C ALA A 30 1.97 18.89 4.42
N PRO A 31 1.56 18.02 5.37
CA PRO A 31 1.30 16.62 5.06
C PRO A 31 0.27 16.47 3.96
N VAL A 32 0.56 15.62 2.96
CA VAL A 32 -0.44 15.24 1.96
C VAL A 32 -1.59 14.53 2.68
N PRO A 33 -2.87 14.93 2.48
CA PRO A 33 -4.01 14.36 3.18
C PRO A 33 -4.40 12.98 2.61
N VAL A 34 -3.49 12.01 2.71
CA VAL A 34 -3.65 10.67 2.13
C VAL A 34 -4.81 9.90 2.76
N ILE A 35 -4.96 9.98 4.08
CA ILE A 35 -6.04 9.27 4.79
C ILE A 35 -7.43 9.78 4.38
N PRO A 36 -7.70 11.11 4.39
CA PRO A 36 -8.94 11.64 3.84
C PRO A 36 -9.22 11.17 2.41
N PHE A 37 -8.22 11.31 1.53
CA PHE A 37 -8.32 10.92 0.13
C PHE A 37 -8.70 9.44 -0.05
N ARG A 38 -7.94 8.53 0.57
CA ARG A 38 -8.19 7.08 0.44
C ARG A 38 -9.52 6.66 1.04
N THR A 39 -9.90 7.27 2.16
CA THR A 39 -11.19 6.96 2.80
C THR A 39 -12.34 7.35 1.89
N GLU A 40 -12.28 8.54 1.29
CA GLU A 40 -13.30 9.02 0.37
C GLU A 40 -13.36 8.16 -0.91
N ALA A 41 -12.21 7.85 -1.51
CA ALA A 41 -12.13 6.96 -2.67
C ALA A 41 -12.76 5.59 -2.39
N LEU A 42 -12.38 4.95 -1.28
CA LEU A 42 -12.94 3.65 -0.91
C LEU A 42 -14.46 3.71 -0.66
N ILE A 43 -14.96 4.80 -0.06
CA ILE A 43 -16.42 5.03 0.11
C ILE A 43 -17.11 5.12 -1.25
N GLN A 44 -16.49 5.75 -2.25
CA GLN A 44 -17.06 5.87 -3.59
C GLN A 44 -17.10 4.51 -4.32
N TYR A 45 -16.03 3.72 -4.25
CA TYR A 45 -16.01 2.37 -4.86
C TYR A 45 -17.00 1.40 -4.22
N VAL A 46 -17.07 1.40 -2.88
CA VAL A 46 -17.96 0.50 -2.12
C VAL A 46 -19.42 1.03 -2.10
N GLY A 47 -19.61 2.33 -2.29
CA GLY A 47 -20.89 3.02 -2.32
C GLY A 47 -21.53 3.28 -0.95
N SER A 48 -20.86 2.99 0.16
CA SER A 48 -21.42 3.18 1.50
C SER A 48 -20.37 3.27 2.60
N VAL A 49 -20.47 4.31 3.43
CA VAL A 49 -19.68 4.47 4.67
C VAL A 49 -19.88 3.29 5.62
N THR A 50 -21.10 2.79 5.75
CA THR A 50 -21.41 1.65 6.65
C THR A 50 -20.73 0.38 6.17
N LYS A 51 -20.74 0.11 4.86
CA LYS A 51 -20.03 -1.05 4.30
C LYS A 51 -18.53 -0.92 4.50
N VAL A 52 -17.96 0.25 4.23
CA VAL A 52 -16.53 0.53 4.48
C VAL A 52 -16.16 0.30 5.95
N ALA A 53 -17.00 0.77 6.88
CA ALA A 53 -16.80 0.52 8.31
C ALA A 53 -16.80 -0.98 8.64
N GLY A 54 -17.70 -1.75 8.02
CA GLY A 54 -17.73 -3.21 8.13
C GLY A 54 -16.47 -3.89 7.61
N LEU A 55 -15.98 -3.50 6.43
CA LEU A 55 -14.74 -4.03 5.83
C LEU A 55 -13.52 -3.76 6.72
N LEU A 56 -13.48 -2.58 7.35
CA LEU A 56 -12.39 -2.16 8.24
C LEU A 56 -12.52 -2.72 9.67
N GLY A 57 -13.67 -3.30 10.02
CA GLY A 57 -13.97 -3.76 11.38
C GLY A 57 -14.02 -2.61 12.40
N VAL A 58 -14.61 -1.48 12.03
CA VAL A 58 -14.70 -0.26 12.86
C VAL A 58 -16.12 0.28 12.94
N ASP A 59 -16.36 1.15 13.92
CA ASP A 59 -17.61 1.92 13.98
C ASP A 59 -17.73 2.91 12.80
N LYS A 60 -18.95 3.13 12.30
CA LYS A 60 -19.25 4.01 11.16
C LYS A 60 -18.81 5.47 11.33
N SER A 61 -18.67 5.94 12.57
CA SER A 61 -18.15 7.28 12.87
C SER A 61 -16.68 7.42 12.50
N GLN A 62 -15.90 6.34 12.50
CA GLN A 62 -14.46 6.39 12.23
C GLN A 62 -14.17 6.73 10.76
N PRO A 63 -14.68 6.01 9.73
CA PRO A 63 -14.47 6.41 8.34
C PRO A 63 -15.03 7.81 8.04
N THR A 64 -16.13 8.19 8.70
CA THR A 64 -16.68 9.55 8.58
C THR A 64 -15.70 10.62 9.06
N ARG A 65 -15.02 10.39 10.18
CA ARG A 65 -14.00 11.31 10.71
C ARG A 65 -12.71 11.27 9.88
N TRP A 66 -12.30 10.12 9.39
CA TRP A 66 -11.09 9.99 8.58
C TRP A 66 -11.22 10.72 7.25
N ARG A 67 -12.35 10.60 6.54
CA ARG A 67 -12.60 11.34 5.28
C ARG A 67 -12.63 12.86 5.46
N THR A 68 -13.00 13.36 6.64
CA THR A 68 -13.02 14.81 6.96
C THR A 68 -11.73 15.29 7.61
N GLY A 69 -10.73 14.41 7.79
CA GLY A 69 -9.48 14.74 8.49
C GLY A 69 -9.62 14.94 10.01
N GLN A 70 -10.78 14.60 10.60
CA GLN A 70 -11.08 14.77 12.02
C GLN A 70 -10.71 13.55 12.89
N GLY A 71 -9.71 12.78 12.47
CA GLY A 71 -9.19 11.62 13.19
C GLY A 71 -8.17 10.87 12.36
N MET A 72 -7.36 10.04 13.02
CA MET A 72 -6.38 9.18 12.38
C MET A 72 -6.70 7.72 12.69
N PRO A 73 -6.68 6.81 11.71
CA PRO A 73 -6.78 5.37 11.97
C PRO A 73 -5.59 4.90 12.82
N SER A 74 -5.78 3.79 13.53
CA SER A 74 -4.64 3.07 14.11
C SER A 74 -3.70 2.59 12.99
N PRO A 75 -2.42 2.31 13.27
CA PRO A 75 -1.48 1.83 12.25
C PRO A 75 -1.97 0.58 11.50
N GLU A 76 -2.67 -0.33 12.19
CA GLU A 76 -3.30 -1.51 11.60
C GLU A 76 -4.41 -1.11 10.61
N LYS A 77 -5.34 -0.24 11.03
CA LYS A 77 -6.44 0.20 10.16
C LYS A 77 -5.97 1.10 9.02
N ALA A 78 -4.88 1.83 9.20
CA ALA A 78 -4.26 2.61 8.14
C ALA A 78 -3.69 1.71 7.03
N ARG A 79 -3.07 0.59 7.40
CA ARG A 79 -2.61 -0.43 6.44
C ARG A 79 -3.79 -1.09 5.72
N LEU A 80 -4.77 -1.59 6.47
CA LEU A 80 -5.95 -2.21 5.87
C LEU A 80 -6.72 -1.24 4.94
N LEU A 81 -6.87 0.02 5.33
CA LEU A 81 -7.47 1.06 4.48
C LEU A 81 -6.67 1.27 3.20
N THR A 82 -5.34 1.30 3.30
CA THR A 82 -4.44 1.45 2.16
C THR A 82 -4.56 0.27 1.20
N ASP A 83 -4.59 -0.95 1.73
CA ASP A 83 -4.69 -2.18 0.96
C ASP A 83 -6.05 -2.31 0.27
N LEU A 84 -7.14 -2.07 1.02
CA LEU A 84 -8.49 -2.05 0.46
C LEU A 84 -8.65 -1.01 -0.63
N GLU A 85 -8.23 0.22 -0.38
CA GLU A 85 -8.32 1.29 -1.39
C GLU A 85 -7.52 0.91 -2.63
N HIS A 86 -6.30 0.38 -2.49
CA HIS A 86 -5.50 0.00 -3.64
C HIS A 86 -6.17 -1.09 -4.48
N VAL A 87 -6.68 -2.14 -3.84
CA VAL A 87 -7.35 -3.26 -4.51
C VAL A 87 -8.63 -2.81 -5.22
N TYR A 88 -9.46 -2.00 -4.56
CA TYR A 88 -10.68 -1.47 -5.17
C TYR A 88 -10.38 -0.50 -6.32
N SER A 89 -9.37 0.36 -6.17
CA SER A 89 -8.90 1.26 -7.24
C SER A 89 -8.42 0.48 -8.46
N ARG A 90 -7.67 -0.62 -8.26
CA ARG A 90 -7.20 -1.49 -9.34
C ARG A 90 -8.34 -2.24 -10.02
N ALA A 91 -9.25 -2.82 -9.24
CA ALA A 91 -10.43 -3.52 -9.76
C ALA A 91 -11.36 -2.58 -10.56
N ALA A 92 -11.49 -1.32 -10.14
CA ALA A 92 -12.32 -0.32 -10.83
C ALA A 92 -11.82 0.08 -12.22
N MET A 93 -10.58 -0.27 -12.58
CA MET A 93 -10.08 -0.08 -13.94
C MET A 93 -10.69 -1.09 -14.94
N ILE A 94 -11.23 -2.20 -14.44
CA ILE A 94 -11.65 -3.36 -15.25
C ILE A 94 -13.14 -3.66 -15.07
N PHE A 95 -13.67 -3.41 -13.86
CA PHE A 95 -15.02 -3.78 -13.47
C PHE A 95 -15.85 -2.57 -13.04
N GLU A 96 -17.16 -2.64 -13.31
CA GLU A 96 -18.12 -1.68 -12.73
C GLU A 96 -18.26 -1.89 -11.21
N PRO A 97 -18.63 -0.85 -10.43
CA PRO A 97 -18.68 -0.92 -8.96
C PRO A 97 -19.50 -2.08 -8.38
N ARG A 98 -20.61 -2.47 -9.03
CA ARG A 98 -21.40 -3.63 -8.58
C ARG A 98 -20.61 -4.93 -8.72
N VAL A 99 -19.97 -5.11 -9.88
CA VAL A 99 -19.16 -6.29 -10.19
C VAL A 99 -17.96 -6.39 -9.25
N ILE A 100 -17.32 -5.28 -8.88
CA ILE A 100 -16.22 -5.28 -7.90
C ILE A 100 -16.70 -5.86 -6.55
N ASN A 101 -17.86 -5.42 -6.06
CA ASN A 101 -18.36 -5.89 -4.77
C ASN A 101 -18.69 -7.38 -4.79
N ASP A 102 -19.30 -7.87 -5.87
CA ASP A 102 -19.60 -9.29 -6.05
C ASP A 102 -18.31 -10.11 -6.18
N TRP A 103 -17.31 -9.61 -6.92
CA TRP A 103 -16.01 -10.25 -7.07
C TRP A 103 -15.26 -10.34 -5.74
N MET A 104 -15.27 -9.27 -4.95
CA MET A 104 -14.58 -9.20 -3.65
C MET A 104 -15.20 -10.09 -2.57
N THR A 105 -16.51 -10.35 -2.66
CA THR A 105 -17.27 -11.09 -1.62
C THR A 105 -17.68 -12.50 -2.07
N GLY A 106 -17.56 -12.82 -3.35
CA GLY A 106 -17.82 -14.13 -3.92
C GLY A 106 -16.61 -15.07 -3.84
N SER A 107 -16.89 -16.36 -4.05
CA SER A 107 -15.85 -17.39 -4.24
C SER A 107 -15.04 -17.09 -5.51
N ASN A 108 -13.71 -17.07 -5.41
CA ASN A 108 -12.84 -16.66 -6.51
C ASN A 108 -11.92 -17.79 -6.98
N ALA A 109 -11.98 -18.13 -8.26
CA ALA A 109 -11.22 -19.24 -8.84
C ALA A 109 -9.70 -19.01 -8.86
N TYR A 110 -9.24 -17.75 -8.90
CA TYR A 110 -7.81 -17.41 -8.82
C TYR A 110 -7.24 -17.54 -7.40
N LEU A 111 -8.12 -17.67 -6.40
CA LEU A 111 -7.78 -17.74 -4.98
C LEU A 111 -8.25 -19.06 -4.36
N ASP A 112 -8.25 -20.15 -5.12
CA ASP A 112 -8.69 -21.49 -4.69
C ASP A 112 -10.09 -21.52 -4.05
N GLY A 113 -11.00 -20.67 -4.54
CA GLY A 113 -12.36 -20.53 -4.04
C GLY A 113 -12.49 -19.63 -2.80
N ALA A 114 -11.39 -19.10 -2.26
CA ALA A 114 -11.44 -18.12 -1.19
C ALA A 114 -12.08 -16.80 -1.67
N ARG A 115 -12.70 -16.07 -0.74
CA ARG A 115 -13.20 -14.73 -1.03
C ARG A 115 -12.03 -13.74 -1.01
N PRO A 116 -11.88 -12.86 -2.02
CA PRO A 116 -10.78 -11.90 -2.05
C PRO A 116 -10.69 -11.02 -0.80
N ILE A 117 -11.84 -10.64 -0.23
CA ILE A 117 -11.84 -9.83 1.01
C ILE A 117 -11.23 -10.56 2.22
N ASP A 118 -11.42 -11.87 2.31
CA ASP A 118 -10.83 -12.68 3.38
C ASP A 118 -9.33 -12.82 3.17
N VAL A 119 -8.91 -13.08 1.94
CA VAL A 119 -7.49 -13.15 1.57
C VAL A 119 -6.79 -11.82 1.88
N LEU A 120 -7.39 -10.70 1.47
CA LEU A 120 -6.86 -9.36 1.75
C LEU A 120 -6.68 -9.12 3.25
N THR A 121 -7.70 -9.46 4.04
CA THR A 121 -7.68 -9.23 5.49
C THR A 121 -6.68 -10.13 6.22
N LEU A 122 -6.50 -11.37 5.77
CA LEU A 122 -5.67 -12.37 6.46
C LEU A 122 -4.21 -12.40 5.98
N ARG A 123 -3.99 -12.17 4.68
CA ARG A 123 -2.70 -12.36 4.00
C ARG A 123 -2.16 -11.09 3.33
N GLY A 124 -2.97 -10.04 3.22
CA GLY A 124 -2.61 -8.77 2.57
C GLY A 124 -3.03 -8.69 1.11
N ALA A 125 -2.74 -7.56 0.47
CA ALA A 125 -3.25 -7.24 -0.87
C ALA A 125 -2.61 -8.01 -2.03
N SER A 126 -1.38 -8.51 -1.88
CA SER A 126 -0.57 -9.01 -3.00
C SER A 126 -1.27 -10.09 -3.82
N GLU A 127 -1.75 -11.16 -3.18
CA GLU A 127 -2.43 -12.26 -3.89
C GLU A 127 -3.71 -11.80 -4.59
N VAL A 128 -4.42 -10.83 -4.01
CA VAL A 128 -5.66 -10.29 -4.60
C VAL A 128 -5.34 -9.43 -5.82
N LEU A 129 -4.27 -8.65 -5.77
CA LEU A 129 -3.80 -7.86 -6.92
C LEU A 129 -3.35 -8.76 -8.07
N GLU A 130 -2.61 -9.84 -7.78
CA GLU A 130 -2.23 -10.85 -8.76
C GLU A 130 -3.45 -11.51 -9.42
N ALA A 131 -4.49 -11.82 -8.62
CA ALA A 131 -5.76 -12.32 -9.15
C ALA A 131 -6.49 -11.30 -10.04
N ILE A 132 -6.42 -10.00 -9.72
CA ILE A 132 -6.98 -8.94 -10.58
C ILE A 132 -6.21 -8.84 -11.90
N ASP A 133 -4.88 -8.89 -11.86
CA ASP A 133 -4.04 -8.86 -13.06
C ASP A 133 -4.32 -10.08 -13.97
N ALA A 134 -4.49 -11.27 -13.39
CA ALA A 134 -4.90 -12.46 -14.13
C ALA A 134 -6.29 -12.31 -14.77
N ALA A 135 -7.25 -11.72 -14.05
CA ALA A 135 -8.58 -11.46 -14.58
C ALA A 135 -8.57 -10.43 -15.72
N GLU A 136 -7.71 -9.41 -15.63
CA GLU A 136 -7.51 -8.40 -16.68
C GLU A 136 -7.01 -9.03 -17.98
N GLN A 137 -6.04 -9.96 -17.89
CA GLN A 137 -5.49 -10.64 -19.06
C GLN A 137 -6.55 -11.42 -19.85
N ILE A 138 -7.57 -11.98 -19.17
CA ILE A 138 -8.70 -12.63 -19.86
C ILE A 138 -9.65 -11.57 -20.45
N ALA A 139 -9.91 -10.48 -19.74
CA ALA A 139 -10.82 -9.44 -20.18
C ALA A 139 -10.34 -8.69 -21.44
N PHE A 140 -9.02 -8.52 -21.60
CA PHE A 140 -8.41 -7.78 -22.71
C PHE A 140 -7.57 -8.64 -23.67
N GLY A 141 -7.37 -9.93 -23.38
CA GLY A 141 -6.52 -10.86 -24.15
C GLY A 141 -7.26 -11.99 -24.86
N GLY A 142 -8.56 -11.81 -25.12
CA GLY A 142 -9.35 -12.63 -26.07
C GLY A 142 -9.29 -12.08 -27.48
#